data_AF-A0A2E1S2W1-F1
#
_entry.id   AF-A0A2E1S2W1-F1
#
_cell.length_a   1.000
_cell.length_b   1.000
_cell.length_c   1.000
_cell.angle_alpha   90.00
_cell.angle_beta   90.00
_cell.angle_gamma   90.00
#
_symmetry.space_group_name_H-M   'P 1'
#
loop_
_entity.id
_entity.type
_entity.pdbx_description
1 polymer ?
#
loop_
_entity_poly.entity_id
_entity_poly.type
_entity_poly.pdbx_seq_one_letter_code
_entity_poly.pdbx_strand_id
1 'polypeptide(L)'
;MKKYFLLLPALFWGVNIWGQSYVDITGANRFSSTRVLDDFNNLKNIIKEDEALIENIKGSMYYNEIFQESKIIFKGNPINEKAFLRYNSFKDEIEIGKNSNQKKATIALIKDLNVEALIGNELFKAFQLNPKKENEISYLIQIYSNDNLRIYIQ
;
A
#
# COMPACT_ATOMS: atom_id res chain seq x y z
N MET A 1 -2.13 58.33 -61.91
CA MET A 1 -0.85 57.58 -62.06
C MET A 1 -0.59 56.82 -60.76
N LYS A 2 0.11 55.68 -60.88
CA LYS A 2 0.03 54.46 -60.05
C LYS A 2 0.07 54.65 -58.52
N LYS A 3 -0.88 54.00 -57.84
CA LYS A 3 -0.90 53.77 -56.38
C LYS A 3 0.16 52.72 -56.04
N TYR A 4 1.08 53.03 -55.12
CA TYR A 4 1.97 52.02 -54.54
C TYR A 4 1.51 51.73 -53.11
N PHE A 5 1.04 50.51 -52.95
CA PHE A 5 0.48 49.92 -51.74
C PHE A 5 1.60 49.63 -50.73
N LEU A 6 1.47 50.17 -49.52
CA LEU A 6 2.19 49.70 -48.33
C LEU A 6 1.61 48.33 -47.95
N LEU A 7 2.37 47.26 -48.11
CA LEU A 7 2.10 45.95 -47.49
C LEU A 7 3.32 45.03 -47.67
N LEU A 8 4.10 44.83 -46.61
CA LEU A 8 4.83 43.58 -46.40
C LEU A 8 4.96 43.31 -44.90
N PRO A 9 4.09 42.46 -44.31
CA PRO A 9 4.26 41.98 -42.96
C PRO A 9 5.11 40.69 -42.94
N ALA A 10 5.95 40.59 -41.90
CA ALA A 10 6.41 39.38 -41.22
C ALA A 10 6.66 38.11 -42.06
N LEU A 11 7.92 37.89 -42.43
CA LEU A 11 8.43 36.56 -42.78
C LEU A 11 9.24 36.01 -41.60
N PHE A 12 8.69 34.98 -40.94
CA PHE A 12 9.31 33.83 -40.24
C PHE A 12 10.55 34.13 -39.36
N TRP A 13 10.70 33.61 -38.15
CA TRP A 13 10.96 32.19 -37.88
C TRP A 13 10.68 31.97 -36.38
N GLY A 14 9.48 31.55 -36.04
CA GLY A 14 9.20 30.93 -34.74
C GLY A 14 9.49 29.44 -34.85
N VAL A 15 10.64 29.00 -34.36
CA VAL A 15 10.92 27.58 -34.16
C VAL A 15 10.02 27.08 -33.03
N ASN A 16 8.88 26.49 -33.36
CA ASN A 16 8.16 25.65 -32.41
C ASN A 16 8.97 24.36 -32.26
N ILE A 17 9.81 24.30 -31.25
CA ILE A 17 10.39 23.04 -30.78
C ILE A 17 9.25 22.29 -30.11
N TRP A 18 8.56 21.44 -30.88
CA TRP A 18 7.71 20.40 -30.32
C TRP A 18 8.62 19.35 -29.69
N GLY A 19 9.05 19.60 -28.46
CA GLY A 19 9.62 18.58 -27.60
C GLY A 19 8.51 17.62 -27.19
N GLN A 20 8.10 16.71 -28.08
CA GLN A 20 7.33 15.54 -27.65
C GLN A 20 8.30 14.57 -27.00
N SER A 21 8.34 14.56 -25.66
CA SER A 21 8.87 13.43 -24.93
C SER A 21 7.93 12.24 -25.16
N TYR A 22 8.32 11.33 -26.05
CA TYR A 22 7.71 10.01 -26.13
C TYR A 22 8.07 9.27 -24.84
N VAL A 23 7.27 9.45 -23.80
CA VAL A 23 7.24 8.47 -22.71
C VAL A 23 6.49 7.28 -23.26
N ASP A 24 7.24 6.32 -23.81
CA ASP A 24 6.68 5.08 -24.31
C ASP A 24 5.88 4.42 -23.18
N ILE A 25 4.68 3.89 -23.48
CA ILE A 25 3.77 3.31 -22.48
C ILE A 25 4.48 2.20 -21.70
N THR A 26 5.40 1.51 -22.37
CA THR A 26 6.28 0.48 -21.78
C THR A 26 7.29 1.05 -20.79
N GLY A 27 7.84 2.24 -21.05
CA GLY A 27 8.75 2.96 -20.15
C GLY A 27 8.03 3.47 -18.91
N ALA A 28 6.90 4.17 -19.07
CA ALA A 28 6.07 4.64 -17.95
C ALA A 28 5.64 3.49 -17.02
N ASN A 29 5.20 2.36 -17.60
CA ASN A 29 4.80 1.18 -16.83
C ASN A 29 5.96 0.57 -16.04
N ARG A 30 7.18 0.51 -16.61
CA ARG A 30 8.37 0.02 -15.90
C ARG A 30 8.73 0.89 -14.70
N PHE A 31 8.72 2.21 -14.85
CA PHE A 31 8.98 3.15 -13.74
C PHE A 31 7.89 3.09 -12.66
N SER A 32 6.64 2.85 -13.07
CA SER A 32 5.54 2.63 -12.13
C SER A 32 5.73 1.32 -11.35
N SER A 33 6.08 0.22 -12.01
CA SER A 33 6.32 -1.08 -11.35
C SER A 33 7.48 -1.03 -10.37
N THR A 34 8.59 -0.34 -10.69
CA THR A 34 9.71 -0.20 -9.74
C THR A 34 9.31 0.59 -8.51
N ARG A 35 8.58 1.70 -8.67
CA ARG A 35 8.10 2.50 -7.53
C ARG A 35 7.14 1.69 -6.64
N VAL A 36 6.21 0.95 -7.23
CA VAL A 36 5.26 0.11 -6.49
C VAL A 36 6.00 -0.98 -5.69
N LEU A 37 7.03 -1.58 -6.28
CA LEU A 37 7.86 -2.57 -5.60
C LEU A 37 8.68 -1.94 -4.45
N ASP A 38 9.26 -0.76 -4.67
CA ASP A 38 9.99 -0.03 -3.64
C ASP A 38 9.07 0.35 -2.48
N ASP A 39 7.88 0.87 -2.78
CA ASP A 39 6.85 1.17 -1.78
C ASP A 39 6.51 -0.08 -0.97
N PHE A 40 6.23 -1.22 -1.63
CA PHE A 40 5.96 -2.47 -0.94
C PHE A 40 7.11 -2.95 -0.05
N ASN A 41 8.36 -2.81 -0.52
CA ASN A 41 9.53 -3.20 0.27
C ASN A 41 9.71 -2.33 1.51
N ASN A 42 9.38 -1.04 1.43
CA ASN A 42 9.42 -0.12 2.56
C ASN A 42 8.34 -0.41 3.61
N LEU A 43 7.31 -1.20 3.28
CA LEU A 43 6.27 -1.60 4.23
C LEU A 43 6.61 -2.88 5.01
N LYS A 44 7.83 -3.42 4.89
CA LYS A 44 8.24 -4.66 5.56
C LYS A 44 9.05 -4.34 6.82
N ASN A 45 8.59 -4.89 7.94
CA ASN A 45 9.31 -4.91 9.21
C ASN A 45 9.80 -6.33 9.52
N ILE A 46 10.98 -6.44 10.10
CA ILE A 46 11.52 -7.72 10.57
C ILE A 46 10.84 -8.11 11.88
N ILE A 47 10.30 -9.33 11.95
CA ILE A 47 9.72 -9.86 13.18
C ILE A 47 10.86 -10.22 14.14
N LYS A 48 10.79 -9.72 15.37
CA LYS A 48 11.68 -10.16 16.44
C LYS A 48 11.13 -11.47 17.02
N GLU A 49 11.93 -12.53 16.93
CA GLU A 49 11.58 -13.82 17.54
C GLU A 49 11.75 -13.74 19.06
N ASP A 50 10.65 -13.49 19.77
CA ASP A 50 10.55 -13.77 21.20
C ASP A 50 10.06 -15.20 21.38
N GLU A 51 10.98 -16.17 21.32
CA GLU A 51 10.69 -17.60 21.48
C GLU A 51 10.12 -17.94 22.87
N ALA A 52 10.37 -17.08 23.87
CA ALA A 52 10.06 -17.34 25.27
C ALA A 52 8.55 -17.33 25.63
N LEU A 53 7.66 -16.89 24.74
CA LEU A 53 6.24 -16.63 25.09
C LEU A 53 5.26 -17.73 24.67
N ILE A 54 5.68 -18.73 23.90
CA ILE A 54 4.73 -19.63 23.20
C ILE A 54 4.29 -20.83 24.07
N GLU A 55 5.07 -21.27 25.07
CA GLU A 55 4.78 -22.52 25.80
C GLU A 55 3.47 -22.52 26.62
N ASN A 56 2.91 -21.35 26.94
CA ASN A 56 1.77 -21.22 27.85
C ASN A 56 0.49 -20.62 27.22
N ILE A 57 0.45 -20.43 25.90
CA ILE A 57 -0.73 -19.87 25.22
C ILE A 57 -1.75 -20.98 24.96
N LYS A 58 -3.01 -20.79 25.38
CA LYS A 58 -4.13 -21.65 25.01
C LYS A 58 -4.84 -21.08 23.78
N GLY A 59 -5.08 -21.93 22.78
CA GLY A 59 -5.71 -21.53 21.52
C GLY A 59 -4.68 -21.07 20.48
N SER A 60 -5.16 -20.46 19.41
CA SER A 60 -4.30 -19.93 18.34
C SER A 60 -3.90 -18.49 18.62
N MET A 61 -2.66 -18.15 18.27
CA MET A 61 -2.16 -16.77 18.24
C MET A 61 -2.66 -16.00 17.02
N TYR A 62 -3.27 -16.70 16.06
CA TYR A 62 -3.68 -16.14 14.78
C TYR A 62 -5.19 -15.98 14.70
N TYR A 63 -5.62 -14.86 14.13
CA TYR A 63 -7.02 -14.65 13.77
C TYR A 63 -7.38 -15.44 12.50
N ASN A 64 -6.52 -15.37 11.48
CA ASN A 64 -6.60 -16.23 10.31
C ASN A 64 -5.54 -17.33 10.47
N GLU A 65 -5.88 -18.62 10.43
CA GLU A 65 -4.86 -19.68 10.66
C GLU A 65 -3.79 -19.75 9.57
N ILE A 66 -4.18 -19.48 8.32
CA ILE A 66 -3.34 -19.62 7.13
C ILE A 66 -3.05 -18.26 6.49
N PHE A 67 -1.92 -18.18 5.78
CA PHE A 67 -1.67 -17.03 4.92
C PHE A 67 -2.62 -17.05 3.72
N GLN A 68 -3.28 -15.92 3.48
CA GLN A 68 -4.21 -15.74 2.38
C GLN A 68 -3.64 -14.78 1.36
N GLU A 69 -3.99 -14.95 0.09
CA GLU A 69 -3.71 -13.94 -0.93
C GLU A 69 -4.49 -12.67 -0.58
N SER A 70 -3.78 -11.56 -0.49
CA SER A 70 -4.26 -10.34 0.16
C SER A 70 -3.82 -9.11 -0.62
N LYS A 71 -4.51 -7.98 -0.38
CA LYS A 71 -4.16 -6.68 -0.97
C LYS A 71 -3.69 -5.74 0.12
N ILE A 72 -2.61 -5.02 -0.16
CA ILE A 72 -2.13 -3.93 0.71
C ILE A 72 -2.59 -2.62 0.07
N ILE A 73 -3.15 -1.74 0.90
CA ILE A 73 -3.61 -0.42 0.48
C ILE A 73 -2.72 0.59 1.20
N PHE A 74 -1.96 1.36 0.43
CA PHE A 74 -1.05 2.38 0.95
C PHE A 74 -1.53 3.76 0.53
N LYS A 75 -1.81 4.62 1.52
CA LYS A 75 -2.36 5.97 1.31
C LYS A 75 -3.61 5.96 0.43
N GLY A 76 -4.47 4.96 0.63
CA GLY A 76 -5.71 4.76 -0.13
C GLY A 76 -5.53 4.10 -1.50
N ASN A 77 -4.31 3.79 -1.93
CA ASN A 77 -4.04 3.16 -3.22
C ASN A 77 -3.67 1.69 -3.05
N PRO A 78 -4.31 0.74 -3.76
CA PRO A 78 -3.90 -0.65 -3.73
C PRO A 78 -2.51 -0.81 -4.37
N ILE A 79 -1.62 -1.51 -3.67
CA ILE A 79 -0.31 -1.92 -4.20
C ILE A 79 -0.53 -3.15 -5.08
N ASN A 80 -0.12 -3.08 -6.34
CA ASN A 80 -0.25 -4.16 -7.33
C ASN A 80 0.85 -5.25 -7.17
N GLU A 81 1.17 -5.62 -5.94
CA GLU A 81 2.09 -6.72 -5.62
C GLU A 81 1.33 -7.86 -4.95
N LYS A 82 1.65 -9.10 -5.32
CA LYS A 82 1.05 -10.27 -4.68
C LYS A 82 1.61 -10.41 -3.27
N ALA A 83 0.73 -10.32 -2.27
CA ALA A 83 1.08 -10.53 -0.87
C ALA A 83 0.29 -11.70 -0.30
N PHE A 84 0.96 -12.52 0.53
CA PHE A 84 0.30 -13.51 1.35
C PHE A 84 0.31 -13.01 2.79
N LEU A 85 -0.84 -12.66 3.35
CA LEU A 85 -0.95 -12.04 4.68
C LEU A 85 -1.72 -12.92 5.65
N ARG A 86 -1.41 -12.77 6.94
CA ARG A 86 -2.12 -13.39 8.06
C ARG A 86 -2.07 -12.47 9.26
N TYR A 87 -3.18 -12.30 9.98
CA TYR A 87 -3.18 -11.52 11.22
C TYR A 87 -2.83 -12.38 12.45
N ASN A 88 -1.77 -11.98 13.14
CA ASN A 88 -1.34 -12.48 14.44
C ASN A 88 -1.93 -11.58 15.52
N SER A 89 -3.07 -11.99 16.08
CA SER A 89 -3.81 -11.20 17.07
C SER A 89 -3.11 -11.17 18.43
N PHE A 90 -2.25 -12.15 18.73
CA PHE A 90 -1.47 -12.15 19.97
C PHE A 90 -0.41 -11.04 20.00
N LYS A 91 0.30 -10.82 18.88
CA LYS A 91 1.28 -9.73 18.74
C LYS A 91 0.68 -8.44 18.19
N ASP A 92 -0.57 -8.48 17.71
CA ASP A 92 -1.21 -7.41 16.96
C ASP A 92 -0.35 -7.02 15.74
N GLU A 93 0.03 -8.02 14.94
CA GLU A 93 0.90 -7.88 13.77
C GLU A 93 0.28 -8.55 12.55
N ILE A 94 0.42 -7.94 11.37
CA ILE A 94 0.05 -8.58 10.11
C ILE A 94 1.31 -9.19 9.51
N GLU A 95 1.41 -10.51 9.54
CA GLU A 95 2.55 -11.26 9.05
C GLU A 95 2.53 -11.35 7.52
N ILE A 96 3.71 -11.32 6.89
CA ILE A 96 3.89 -11.49 5.45
C ILE A 96 4.54 -12.85 5.18
N GLY A 97 3.83 -13.70 4.45
CA GLY A 97 4.28 -15.00 3.97
C GLY A 97 4.76 -14.97 2.53
N LYS A 98 5.51 -16.01 2.15
CA LYS A 98 5.90 -16.30 0.75
C LYS A 98 4.80 -17.07 0.00
N ASN A 99 3.96 -17.81 0.72
CA ASN A 99 2.85 -18.60 0.21
C ASN A 99 1.89 -19.01 1.34
N SER A 100 0.73 -19.55 0.99
CA SER A 100 -0.32 -19.99 1.94
C SER A 100 0.07 -21.11 2.90
N ASN A 101 1.04 -21.96 2.52
CA ASN A 101 1.44 -23.13 3.30
C ASN A 101 2.56 -22.85 4.31
N GLN A 102 3.10 -21.63 4.31
CA GLN A 102 4.14 -21.23 5.23
C GLN A 102 3.62 -21.20 6.67
N LYS A 103 4.40 -21.73 7.63
CA LYS A 103 3.98 -21.81 9.05
C LYS A 103 4.43 -20.62 9.89
N LYS A 104 5.64 -20.11 9.62
CA LYS A 104 6.29 -19.03 10.37
C LYS A 104 6.60 -17.86 9.43
N ALA A 105 6.30 -16.64 9.83
CA ALA A 105 6.78 -15.44 9.12
C ALA A 105 8.09 -14.92 9.74
N THR A 106 8.92 -14.31 8.90
CA THR A 106 10.13 -13.55 9.33
C THR A 106 9.92 -12.04 9.19
N ILE A 107 8.86 -11.64 8.49
CA ILE A 107 8.53 -10.26 8.18
C ILE A 107 7.06 -10.00 8.46
N ALA A 108 6.75 -8.80 8.93
CA ALA A 108 5.42 -8.29 9.15
C ALA A 108 5.24 -6.99 8.37
N LEU A 109 3.99 -6.63 8.10
CA LEU A 109 3.61 -5.35 7.54
C LEU A 109 3.83 -4.26 8.59
N ILE A 110 4.40 -3.13 8.17
CA ILE A 110 4.55 -1.97 9.05
C ILE A 110 3.18 -1.52 9.57
N LYS A 111 3.11 -1.33 10.89
CA LYS A 111 1.91 -0.81 11.55
C LYS A 111 1.91 0.72 11.43
N ASP A 112 1.22 1.23 10.41
CA ASP A 112 1.14 2.66 10.08
C ASP A 112 -0.30 3.04 9.69
N LEU A 113 -0.75 4.24 10.07
CA LEU A 113 -2.11 4.72 9.82
C LEU A 113 -2.47 4.85 8.32
N ASN A 114 -1.46 4.90 7.45
CA ASN A 114 -1.63 4.95 6.01
C ASN A 114 -1.60 3.57 5.34
N VAL A 115 -1.48 2.50 6.13
CA VAL A 115 -1.36 1.13 5.65
C VAL A 115 -2.58 0.35 6.11
N GLU A 116 -3.31 -0.19 5.14
CA GLU A 116 -4.44 -1.08 5.37
C GLU A 116 -4.18 -2.40 4.64
N ALA A 117 -4.75 -3.48 5.15
CA ALA A 117 -4.63 -4.82 4.56
C ALA A 117 -6.01 -5.43 4.37
N LEU A 118 -6.31 -5.88 3.15
CA LEU A 118 -7.47 -6.69 2.85
C LEU A 118 -7.03 -8.15 2.80
N ILE A 119 -7.39 -8.91 3.84
CA ILE A 119 -7.08 -10.35 3.96
C ILE A 119 -8.38 -11.11 3.77
N GLY A 120 -8.49 -11.85 2.66
CA GLY A 120 -9.79 -12.39 2.24
C GLY A 120 -10.81 -11.27 2.02
N ASN A 121 -11.86 -11.26 2.85
CA ASN A 121 -12.92 -10.23 2.81
C ASN A 121 -12.84 -9.23 3.98
N GLU A 122 -11.81 -9.34 4.81
CA GLU A 122 -11.66 -8.59 6.05
C GLU A 122 -10.68 -7.44 5.84
N LEU A 123 -11.13 -6.21 6.11
CA LEU A 123 -10.29 -5.01 6.03
C LEU A 123 -9.70 -4.72 7.40
N PHE A 124 -8.38 -4.84 7.50
CA PHE A 124 -7.58 -4.50 8.67
C PHE A 124 -7.02 -3.10 8.51
N LYS A 125 -7.25 -2.26 9.52
CA LYS A 125 -6.81 -0.87 9.52
C LYS A 125 -6.08 -0.54 10.81
N ALA A 126 -4.90 0.07 10.68
CA ALA A 126 -4.20 0.63 11.82
C ALA A 126 -5.00 1.80 12.41
N PHE A 127 -5.15 1.81 13.73
CA PHE A 127 -5.87 2.81 14.49
C PHE A 127 -5.06 3.27 15.68
N GLN A 128 -4.97 4.58 15.87
CA GLN A 128 -4.29 5.17 17.01
C GLN A 128 -5.21 5.14 18.24
N LEU A 129 -4.85 4.34 19.24
CA LEU A 129 -5.62 4.19 20.48
C LEU A 129 -5.65 5.49 21.29
N ASN A 130 -4.56 6.25 21.25
CA ASN A 130 -4.43 7.53 21.96
C ASN A 130 -3.91 8.62 21.02
N PRO A 131 -4.72 9.65 20.70
CA PRO A 131 -4.31 10.74 19.80
C PRO A 131 -3.05 11.50 20.25
N LYS A 132 -2.70 11.45 21.54
CA LYS A 132 -1.53 12.14 22.10
C LYS A 132 -0.25 11.31 22.04
N LYS A 133 -0.33 10.03 21.69
CA LYS A 133 0.80 9.10 21.67
C LYS A 133 0.87 8.42 20.31
N GLU A 134 1.85 8.82 19.50
CA GLU A 134 1.99 8.33 18.12
C GLU A 134 2.28 6.82 18.04
N ASN A 135 2.83 6.22 19.11
CA ASN A 135 3.26 4.83 19.11
C ASN A 135 2.20 3.84 19.63
N GLU A 136 1.04 4.32 20.09
CA GLU A 136 -0.05 3.45 20.57
C GLU A 136 -1.02 3.16 19.42
N ILE A 137 -0.61 2.29 18.50
CA ILE A 137 -1.38 1.88 17.32
C ILE A 137 -1.76 0.41 17.43
N SER A 138 -3.00 0.07 17.06
CA SER A 138 -3.49 -1.30 16.96
C SER A 138 -4.31 -1.54 15.70
N TYR A 139 -4.47 -2.79 15.28
CA TYR A 139 -5.32 -3.12 14.13
C TYR A 139 -6.79 -3.24 14.54
N LEU A 140 -7.66 -2.67 13.71
CA LEU A 140 -9.10 -2.84 13.76
C LEU A 140 -9.59 -3.58 12.52
N ILE A 141 -10.57 -4.47 12.69
CA ILE A 141 -11.21 -5.23 11.63
C ILE A 141 -12.55 -4.59 11.30
N GLN A 142 -12.74 -4.16 10.06
CA GLN A 142 -14.02 -3.59 9.63
C GLN A 142 -15.07 -4.69 9.45
N ILE A 143 -16.18 -4.60 10.19
CA ILE A 143 -17.29 -5.56 10.11
C ILE A 143 -18.51 -5.00 9.37
N TYR A 144 -18.61 -3.68 9.22
CA TYR A 144 -19.69 -3.03 8.49
C TYR A 144 -19.25 -1.68 7.95
N SER A 145 -19.71 -1.32 6.75
CA SER A 145 -19.47 -0.01 6.14
C SER A 145 -20.58 0.36 5.18
N ASN A 146 -21.11 1.58 5.33
CA ASN A 146 -21.96 2.27 4.36
C ASN A 146 -21.58 3.76 4.32
N ASP A 147 -22.33 4.57 3.58
CA ASP A 147 -22.03 6.01 3.40
C ASP A 147 -22.09 6.82 4.72
N ASN A 148 -22.81 6.34 5.74
CA ASN A 148 -23.05 7.06 6.99
C ASN A 148 -22.35 6.45 8.21
N LEU A 149 -22.02 5.16 8.16
CA LEU A 149 -21.58 4.38 9.32
C LEU A 149 -20.52 3.36 8.93
N ARG A 150 -19.46 3.32 9.73
CA ARG A 150 -18.44 2.27 9.68
C ARG A 150 -18.27 1.70 11.08
N ILE A 151 -18.30 0.37 11.19
CA ILE A 151 -18.17 -0.35 12.46
C ILE A 151 -16.95 -1.24 12.37
N TYR A 152 -16.15 -1.21 13.43
CA TYR A 152 -14.94 -1.99 13.56
C TYR A 152 -14.94 -2.77 14.88
N ILE A 153 -14.21 -3.88 14.89
CA ILE A 153 -13.88 -4.66 16.09
C ILE A 153 -12.37 -4.68 16.26
N GLN A 154 -11.93 -4.87 17.50
CA GLN A 154 -10.54 -5.19 17.84
C GLN A 154 -10.48 -6.66 18.24
#